data_AF-A0A438HLH8-F1
#
_entry.id   AF-A0A438HLH8-F1
#
_cell.length_a   1.000
_cell.length_b   1.000
_cell.length_c   1.000
_cell.angle_alpha   90.00
_cell.angle_beta   90.00
_cell.angle_gamma   90.00
#
_symmetry.space_group_name_H-M   'P 1'
#
loop_
_entity.id
_entity.type
_entity.pdbx_description
1 polymer ?
#
loop_
_entity_poly.entity_id
_entity_poly.type
_entity_poly.pdbx_seq_one_letter_code
_entity_poly.pdbx_strand_id
1 'polypeptide(L)'
;MDIRGKTNAEFRNDVNEILARHESSFDQVNAALQAMLTELQTLRASRSQNTSPSETNPFAHDPTGWIYKAEQYFDFKNITPGQQVQLASFHLEGIALQWHRWLTKFRGPLTWDEFTKAVQLRFGPTDYEDPSEALTRLKQTTTVVAYQEAFEKLSHRVDGLPEKFSHRLFYCRTSR
;
A
#
# COMPACT_ATOMS: atom_id res chain seq x y z
N MET A 1 36.54 44.91 51.36
CA MET A 1 35.21 44.46 50.88
C MET A 1 34.50 45.70 50.39
N ASP A 2 34.67 46.04 49.11
CA ASP A 2 34.08 47.25 48.54
C ASP A 2 32.66 46.91 48.05
N ILE A 3 31.65 47.33 48.81
CA ILE A 3 30.25 47.28 48.37
C ILE A 3 29.93 48.61 47.71
N ARG A 4 30.63 48.90 46.61
CA ARG A 4 30.29 50.02 45.72
C ARG A 4 29.10 49.58 44.88
N GLY A 5 27.90 49.89 45.35
CA GLY A 5 26.66 49.61 44.64
C GLY A 5 26.73 50.17 43.22
N LYS A 6 26.48 49.33 42.22
CA LYS A 6 26.40 49.71 40.80
C LYS A 6 25.48 50.93 40.67
N THR A 7 25.85 51.90 39.85
CA THR A 7 24.98 53.05 39.62
C THR A 7 23.68 52.59 38.95
N ASN A 8 22.57 53.29 39.21
CA ASN A 8 21.26 52.91 38.67
C ASN A 8 21.26 52.83 37.13
N ALA A 9 22.11 53.60 36.45
CA ALA A 9 22.28 53.56 35.00
C ALA A 9 23.00 52.28 34.53
N GLU A 10 24.08 51.87 35.22
CA GLU A 10 24.81 50.63 34.92
C GLU A 10 23.93 49.41 35.13
N PHE A 11 23.15 49.37 36.22
CA PHE A 11 22.22 48.26 36.46
C PHE A 11 21.15 48.16 35.36
N ARG A 12 20.59 49.29 34.91
CA ARG A 12 19.60 49.31 33.82
C ARG A 12 20.20 48.86 32.49
N ASN A 13 21.45 49.23 32.21
CA ASN A 13 22.16 48.76 31.02
C ASN A 13 22.44 47.26 31.09
N ASP A 14 22.93 46.74 32.21
CA ASP A 14 23.15 45.30 32.41
C ASP A 14 21.86 44.50 32.21
N VAL A 15 20.75 44.96 32.77
CA VAL A 15 19.43 44.30 32.62
C VAL A 15 18.96 44.33 31.17
N ASN A 16 19.10 45.47 30.48
CA ASN A 16 18.74 45.58 29.06
C ASN A 16 19.61 44.68 28.18
N GLU A 17 20.90 44.57 28.47
CA GLU A 17 21.81 43.70 27.74
C GLU A 17 21.47 42.22 27.97
N ILE A 18 21.13 41.83 29.20
CA ILE A 18 20.69 40.47 29.52
C ILE A 18 19.36 40.16 28.82
N LEU A 19 18.41 41.10 28.83
CA LEU A 19 17.13 40.94 28.14
C LEU A 19 17.34 40.79 26.63
N ALA A 20 18.17 41.63 26.01
CA ALA A 20 18.47 41.57 24.58
C ALA A 20 19.16 40.24 24.20
N ARG A 21 20.08 39.74 25.05
CA ARG A 21 20.71 38.43 24.84
C ARG A 21 19.69 37.29 24.93
N HIS A 22 18.76 37.36 25.88
CA HIS A 22 17.75 36.33 26.04
C HIS A 22 16.70 36.36 24.91
N GLU A 23 16.30 37.54 24.47
CA GLU A 23 15.40 37.75 23.32
C GLU A 23 16.05 37.20 22.04
N SER A 24 17.32 37.57 21.79
CA SER A 24 18.08 37.01 20.66
C SER A 24 18.24 35.50 20.74
N SER A 25 18.47 34.94 21.94
CA SER A 25 18.55 33.49 22.13
C SER A 25 17.21 32.81 21.84
N PHE A 26 16.09 33.43 22.23
CA PHE A 26 14.75 32.91 21.97
C PHE A 26 14.43 32.94 20.48
N ASP A 27 14.74 34.05 19.80
CA ASP A 27 14.58 34.20 18.35
C ASP A 27 15.42 33.18 17.58
N GLN A 28 16.64 32.89 18.05
CA GLN A 28 17.51 31.90 17.44
C GLN A 28 16.94 30.48 17.57
N VAL A 29 16.41 30.12 18.75
CA VAL A 29 15.75 28.83 18.95
C VAL A 29 14.46 28.73 18.13
N ASN A 30 13.67 29.81 18.07
CA ASN A 30 12.46 29.84 17.25
C ASN A 30 12.77 29.71 15.76
N ALA A 31 13.80 30.42 15.26
CA ALA A 31 14.26 30.30 13.88
C ALA A 31 14.77 28.89 13.56
N ALA A 32 15.52 28.26 14.47
CA ALA A 32 15.97 26.88 14.32
C ALA A 32 14.79 25.90 14.31
N LEU A 33 13.79 26.11 15.17
CA LEU A 33 12.58 25.29 15.20
C LEU A 33 11.78 25.43 13.89
N GLN A 34 11.64 26.65 13.37
CA GLN A 34 10.96 26.91 12.10
C GLN A 34 11.72 26.30 10.92
N ALA A 35 13.06 26.38 10.92
CA ALA A 35 13.89 25.73 9.91
C ALA A 35 13.70 24.21 9.93
N MET A 36 13.73 23.57 11.11
CA MET A 36 13.45 22.13 11.23
C MET A 36 12.02 21.79 10.83
N LEU A 37 11.03 22.61 11.18
CA LEU A 37 9.63 22.38 10.78
C LEU A 37 9.48 22.46 9.27
N THR A 38 10.16 23.42 8.63
CA THR A 38 10.19 23.60 7.18
C THR A 38 10.90 22.44 6.50
N GLU A 39 12.03 21.96 7.04
CA GLU A 39 12.70 20.75 6.56
C GLU A 39 11.82 19.50 6.72
N LEU A 40 11.12 19.33 7.84
CA LEU A 40 10.20 18.21 8.02
C LEU A 40 9.00 18.30 7.07
N GLN A 41 8.52 19.50 6.78
CA GLN A 41 7.45 19.74 5.80
C GLN A 41 7.93 19.51 4.37
N THR A 42 9.15 19.92 4.02
CA THR A 42 9.73 19.67 2.69
C THR A 42 10.00 18.18 2.53
N LEU A 43 10.57 17.51 3.53
CA LEU A 43 10.73 16.05 3.57
C LEU A 43 9.39 15.33 3.43
N ARG A 44 8.33 15.81 4.10
CA ARG A 44 6.96 15.30 3.96
C ARG A 44 6.39 15.54 2.56
N ALA A 45 6.64 16.71 1.96
CA ALA A 45 6.19 17.04 0.61
C ALA A 45 6.93 16.22 -0.46
N SER A 46 8.24 15.99 -0.31
CA SER A 46 9.00 15.07 -1.15
C SER A 46 8.61 13.60 -0.91
N ARG A 47 8.21 13.24 0.32
CA ARG A 47 7.61 11.92 0.61
C ARG A 47 6.20 11.79 0.01
N SER A 48 5.43 12.88 -0.09
CA SER A 48 4.13 12.95 -0.77
C SER A 48 4.23 13.05 -2.30
N GLN A 49 5.33 13.55 -2.87
CA GLN A 49 5.58 13.43 -4.32
C GLN A 49 6.14 12.06 -4.70
N ASN A 50 6.63 11.30 -3.71
CA ASN A 50 6.93 9.87 -3.83
C ASN A 50 5.76 8.96 -3.40
N THR A 51 4.58 9.50 -3.06
CA THR A 51 3.36 8.69 -3.09
C THR A 51 2.84 8.61 -4.53
N SER A 52 3.59 7.87 -5.34
CA SER A 52 2.99 6.99 -6.33
C SER A 52 1.87 6.18 -5.65
N PRO A 53 0.82 5.75 -6.36
CA PRO A 53 -0.34 5.01 -5.82
C PRO A 53 0.04 3.58 -5.38
N SER A 54 0.98 3.45 -4.45
CA SER A 54 1.56 2.19 -3.98
C SER A 54 1.54 2.12 -2.44
N GLU A 55 0.49 2.62 -1.80
CA GLU A 55 -0.07 1.90 -0.65
C GLU A 55 -1.01 0.77 -1.09
N THR A 56 -1.23 0.62 -2.40
CA THR A 56 -1.79 -0.58 -2.99
C THR A 56 -0.66 -1.55 -3.26
N ASN A 57 -0.44 -2.42 -2.29
CA ASN A 57 0.32 -3.63 -2.51
C ASN A 57 -0.15 -4.30 -3.83
N PRO A 58 0.71 -4.59 -4.81
CA PRO A 58 0.29 -5.28 -6.04
C PRO A 58 -0.34 -6.66 -5.75
N PHE A 59 0.00 -7.29 -4.61
CA PHE A 59 -0.67 -8.51 -4.13
C PHE A 59 -2.12 -8.27 -3.67
N ALA A 60 -2.47 -7.05 -3.28
CA ALA A 60 -3.82 -6.69 -2.86
C ALA A 60 -4.76 -6.37 -4.04
N HIS A 61 -4.22 -6.14 -5.25
CA HIS A 61 -5.04 -5.86 -6.44
C HIS A 61 -5.47 -7.11 -7.19
N ASP A 62 -4.67 -8.19 -7.11
CA ASP A 62 -4.97 -9.49 -7.72
C ASP A 62 -4.35 -10.64 -6.92
N PRO A 63 -4.92 -11.02 -5.77
CA PRO A 63 -4.41 -12.13 -4.96
C PRO A 63 -4.47 -13.46 -5.70
N THR A 64 -5.47 -13.66 -6.57
CA THR A 64 -5.64 -14.88 -7.37
C THR A 64 -4.49 -15.06 -8.36
N GLY A 65 -4.15 -14.02 -9.13
CA GLY A 65 -3.02 -14.08 -10.07
C GLY A 65 -1.67 -14.25 -9.37
N TRP A 66 -1.51 -13.71 -8.16
CA TRP A 66 -0.31 -13.94 -7.36
C TRP A 66 -0.19 -15.37 -6.85
N ILE A 67 -1.28 -15.93 -6.29
CA ILE A 67 -1.33 -17.33 -5.82
C ILE A 67 -0.95 -18.26 -6.96
N TYR A 68 -1.54 -18.07 -8.14
CA TYR A 68 -1.24 -18.88 -9.32
C TYR A 68 0.25 -18.84 -9.69
N LYS A 69 0.87 -17.64 -9.72
CA LYS A 69 2.31 -17.50 -10.01
C LYS A 69 3.17 -18.18 -8.95
N ALA A 70 2.77 -18.11 -7.67
CA ALA A 70 3.48 -18.76 -6.58
C ALA A 70 3.42 -20.29 -6.72
N GLU A 71 2.25 -20.85 -7.05
CA GLU A 71 2.07 -22.28 -7.30
C GLU A 71 2.91 -22.77 -8.48
N GLN A 72 2.88 -22.05 -9.61
CA GLN A 72 3.74 -22.36 -10.76
C GLN A 72 5.23 -22.34 -10.39
N TYR A 73 5.65 -21.40 -9.55
CA TYR A 73 7.02 -21.32 -9.08
C TYR A 73 7.37 -22.49 -8.13
N PHE A 74 6.46 -22.87 -7.24
CA PHE A 74 6.65 -24.00 -6.33
C PHE A 74 6.76 -25.31 -7.08
N ASP A 75 5.93 -25.52 -8.10
CA ASP A 75 5.98 -26.70 -8.96
C ASP A 75 7.29 -26.74 -9.75
N PHE A 76 7.68 -25.62 -10.37
CA PHE A 76 8.92 -25.52 -11.13
C PHE A 76 10.17 -25.79 -10.27
N LYS A 77 10.17 -25.34 -9.00
CA LYS A 77 11.28 -25.50 -8.08
C LYS A 77 11.17 -26.72 -7.15
N ASN A 78 10.11 -27.52 -7.27
CA ASN A 78 9.80 -28.63 -6.35
C ASN A 78 9.85 -28.22 -4.87
N ILE A 79 9.22 -27.10 -4.53
CA ILE A 79 9.19 -26.59 -3.15
C ILE A 79 8.27 -27.47 -2.30
N THR A 80 8.79 -27.95 -1.16
CA THR A 80 8.01 -28.78 -0.25
C THR A 80 6.86 -27.99 0.40
N PRO A 81 5.68 -28.61 0.65
CA PRO A 81 4.52 -27.89 1.20
C PRO A 81 4.80 -27.12 2.49
N GLY A 82 5.67 -27.63 3.36
CA GLY A 82 6.04 -26.96 4.62
C GLY A 82 6.84 -25.66 4.43
N GLN A 83 7.45 -25.45 3.25
CA GLN A 83 8.26 -24.27 2.94
C GLN A 83 7.51 -23.23 2.10
N GLN A 84 6.38 -23.60 1.49
CA GLN A 84 5.63 -22.75 0.55
C GLN A 84 5.16 -21.44 1.20
N VAL A 85 4.50 -21.51 2.35
CA VAL A 85 4.02 -20.31 3.07
C VAL A 85 5.18 -19.43 3.51
N GLN A 86 6.26 -20.03 4.00
CA GLN A 86 7.45 -19.28 4.40
C GLN A 86 8.05 -18.54 3.20
N LEU A 87 8.21 -19.23 2.05
CA LEU A 87 8.76 -18.65 0.84
C LEU A 87 7.86 -17.55 0.25
N ALA A 88 6.54 -17.76 0.27
CA ALA A 88 5.57 -16.77 -0.14
C ALA A 88 5.60 -15.54 0.77
N SER A 89 5.78 -15.74 2.08
CA SER A 89 5.82 -14.64 3.05
C SER A 89 6.99 -13.67 2.82
N PHE A 90 8.11 -14.13 2.27
CA PHE A 90 9.25 -13.26 1.88
C PHE A 90 8.89 -12.24 0.81
N HIS A 91 7.90 -12.58 -0.01
CA HIS A 91 7.45 -11.72 -1.09
C HIS A 91 6.29 -10.82 -0.66
N LEU A 92 5.78 -10.93 0.58
CA LEU A 92 4.74 -10.04 1.07
C LEU A 92 5.34 -8.70 1.51
N GLU A 93 4.69 -7.61 1.11
CA GLU A 93 5.10 -6.25 1.47
C GLU A 93 3.95 -5.45 2.09
N GLY A 94 4.29 -4.36 2.79
CA GLY A 94 3.33 -3.39 3.33
C GLY A 94 2.27 -4.01 4.25
N ILE A 95 1.00 -3.78 3.93
CA ILE A 95 -0.15 -4.22 4.72
C ILE A 95 -0.28 -5.75 4.76
N ALA A 96 0.07 -6.46 3.67
CA ALA A 96 -0.02 -7.91 3.63
C ALA A 96 1.02 -8.58 4.54
N LEU A 97 2.23 -8.03 4.61
CA LEU A 97 3.26 -8.52 5.52
C LEU A 97 2.87 -8.33 6.99
N GLN A 98 2.32 -7.16 7.33
CA GLN A 98 1.83 -6.89 8.69
C GLN A 98 0.70 -7.84 9.08
N TRP A 99 -0.25 -8.07 8.17
CA TRP A 99 -1.33 -9.03 8.36
C TRP A 99 -0.80 -10.46 8.52
N HIS A 100 0.15 -10.91 7.70
CA HIS A 100 0.75 -12.22 7.84
C HIS A 100 1.43 -12.41 9.20
N ARG A 101 2.22 -11.42 9.66
CA ARG A 101 2.85 -11.45 11.00
C ARG A 101 1.81 -11.58 12.12
N TRP A 102 0.70 -10.87 12.02
CA TRP A 102 -0.42 -11.01 12.95
C TRP A 102 -1.01 -12.41 12.87
N LEU A 103 -1.32 -12.89 11.66
CA LEU A 103 -1.94 -14.20 11.43
C LEU A 103 -1.10 -15.34 12.00
N THR A 104 0.22 -15.37 11.74
CA THR A 104 1.13 -16.40 12.26
C THR A 104 1.20 -16.37 13.78
N LYS A 105 1.13 -15.19 14.41
CA LYS A 105 1.14 -15.06 15.88
C LYS A 105 -0.11 -15.68 16.53
N PHE A 106 -1.26 -15.56 15.89
CA PHE A 106 -2.53 -16.02 16.46
C PHE A 106 -2.91 -17.45 16.05
N ARG A 107 -2.56 -17.87 14.83
CA ARG A 107 -2.97 -19.16 14.26
C ARG A 107 -1.84 -20.20 14.22
N GLY A 108 -0.58 -19.78 14.33
CA GLY A 108 0.58 -20.66 14.19
C GLY A 108 0.96 -20.91 12.72
N PRO A 109 1.77 -21.94 12.43
CA PRO A 109 2.15 -22.31 11.06
C PRO A 109 0.92 -22.80 10.29
N LEU A 110 0.68 -22.18 9.13
CA LEU A 110 -0.42 -22.52 8.23
C LEU A 110 0.06 -23.42 7.10
N THR A 111 -0.83 -24.27 6.60
CA THR A 111 -0.64 -24.91 5.30
C THR A 111 -0.82 -23.90 4.16
N TRP A 112 -0.31 -24.22 2.97
CA TRP A 112 -0.48 -23.36 1.80
C TRP A 112 -1.96 -23.08 1.49
N ASP A 113 -2.82 -24.10 1.54
CA ASP A 113 -4.27 -23.98 1.31
C ASP A 113 -4.96 -23.05 2.32
N GLU A 114 -4.62 -23.14 3.61
CA GLU A 114 -5.20 -22.24 4.61
C GLU A 114 -4.71 -20.80 4.43
N PHE A 115 -3.45 -20.64 4.03
CA PHE A 115 -2.86 -19.34 3.75
C PHE A 115 -3.51 -18.67 2.53
N THR A 116 -3.69 -19.38 1.41
CA THR A 116 -4.31 -18.83 0.19
C THR A 116 -5.77 -18.43 0.44
N LYS A 117 -6.55 -19.26 1.15
CA LYS A 117 -7.92 -18.92 1.58
C LYS A 117 -7.96 -17.65 2.43
N ALA A 118 -7.04 -17.52 3.39
CA ALA A 118 -6.97 -16.35 4.25
C ALA A 118 -6.57 -15.08 3.47
N VAL A 119 -5.67 -15.21 2.49
CA VAL A 119 -5.28 -14.12 1.58
C VAL A 119 -6.45 -13.69 0.71
N GLN A 120 -7.16 -14.63 0.09
CA GLN A 120 -8.35 -14.33 -0.72
C GLN A 120 -9.47 -13.70 0.11
N LEU A 121 -9.70 -14.15 1.34
CA LEU A 121 -10.73 -13.55 2.20
C LEU A 121 -10.40 -12.10 2.58
N ARG A 122 -9.11 -11.78 2.77
CA ARG A 122 -8.67 -10.46 3.24
C ARG A 122 -8.42 -9.46 2.12
N PHE A 123 -7.88 -9.93 1.00
CA PHE A 123 -7.38 -9.11 -0.11
C PHE A 123 -8.06 -9.45 -1.44
N GLY A 124 -8.91 -10.48 -1.48
CA GLY A 124 -9.72 -10.79 -2.64
C GLY A 124 -10.73 -9.69 -2.91
N PRO A 125 -11.16 -9.55 -4.18
CA PRO A 125 -12.33 -8.75 -4.47
C PRO A 125 -13.50 -9.30 -3.66
N THR A 126 -14.10 -8.48 -2.80
CA THR A 126 -15.35 -8.83 -2.11
C THR A 126 -16.38 -9.23 -3.16
N ASP A 127 -16.75 -10.51 -3.18
CA ASP A 127 -17.68 -11.14 -4.11
C ASP A 127 -19.09 -10.55 -4.03
N TYR A 128 -19.28 -9.34 -4.57
CA TYR A 128 -20.60 -8.79 -4.85
C TYR A 128 -20.82 -8.45 -6.32
N GLU A 129 -19.96 -8.97 -7.20
CA GLU A 129 -20.30 -9.11 -8.60
C GLU A 129 -20.03 -10.55 -9.00
N ASP A 130 -21.10 -11.33 -9.08
CA ASP A 130 -21.08 -12.61 -9.76
C ASP A 130 -20.41 -12.40 -11.14
N PRO A 131 -19.29 -13.07 -11.43
CA PRO A 131 -18.58 -12.90 -12.69
C PRO A 131 -19.48 -13.16 -13.91
N SER A 132 -20.53 -13.98 -13.76
CA SER A 132 -21.53 -14.21 -14.79
C SER A 132 -22.49 -13.01 -14.97
N GLU A 133 -22.78 -12.29 -13.89
CA GLU A 133 -23.53 -11.04 -13.93
C GLU A 133 -22.68 -9.90 -14.52
N ALA A 134 -21.40 -9.84 -14.18
CA ALA A 134 -20.44 -8.90 -14.77
C ALA A 134 -20.24 -9.16 -16.28
N LEU A 135 -20.17 -10.43 -16.71
CA LEU A 135 -20.15 -10.81 -18.13
C LEU A 135 -21.45 -10.45 -18.86
N THR A 136 -22.61 -10.62 -18.22
CA THR A 136 -23.90 -10.27 -18.84
C THR A 136 -24.12 -8.76 -18.95
N ARG A 137 -23.54 -7.97 -18.04
CA ARG A 137 -23.51 -6.49 -18.08
C ARG A 137 -22.44 -5.90 -19.00
N LEU A 138 -21.41 -6.66 -19.39
CA LEU A 138 -20.37 -6.19 -20.30
C LEU A 138 -20.98 -5.85 -21.66
N LYS A 139 -21.13 -4.55 -21.95
CA LYS A 139 -21.51 -4.01 -23.26
C LYS A 139 -20.32 -3.26 -23.83
N GLN A 140 -20.03 -3.49 -25.12
CA GLN A 140 -19.01 -2.74 -25.84
C GLN A 140 -19.42 -1.27 -25.89
N THR A 141 -18.74 -0.41 -25.13
CA THR A 141 -19.02 1.03 -25.05
C THR A 141 -18.01 1.88 -25.82
N THR A 142 -16.80 1.36 -26.08
CA THR A 142 -15.71 2.11 -26.71
C THR A 142 -15.05 1.29 -27.83
N THR A 143 -13.93 0.61 -27.59
CA THR A 143 -13.17 -0.11 -28.62
C THR A 143 -13.21 -1.63 -28.44
N VAL A 144 -13.07 -2.37 -29.53
CA VAL A 144 -13.06 -3.85 -29.53
C VAL A 144 -11.94 -4.40 -28.65
N VAL A 145 -10.78 -3.73 -28.61
CA VAL A 145 -9.62 -4.13 -27.80
C VAL A 145 -9.90 -4.01 -26.31
N ALA A 146 -10.48 -2.88 -25.87
CA ALA A 146 -10.84 -2.70 -24.46
C ALA A 146 -11.94 -3.68 -24.01
N TYR A 147 -12.86 -4.03 -24.91
CA TYR A 147 -13.86 -5.08 -24.68
C TYR A 147 -13.22 -6.46 -24.57
N GLN A 148 -12.24 -6.78 -25.43
CA GLN A 148 -11.54 -8.06 -25.42
C GLN A 148 -10.73 -8.25 -24.12
N GLU A 149 -9.98 -7.24 -23.69
CA GLU A 149 -9.23 -7.30 -22.41
C GLU A 149 -10.17 -7.48 -21.20
N ALA A 150 -11.30 -6.77 -21.19
CA ALA A 150 -12.31 -6.93 -20.14
C ALA A 150 -12.98 -8.31 -20.17
N PHE A 151 -13.25 -8.84 -21.36
CA PHE A 151 -13.83 -10.17 -21.55
C PHE A 151 -12.86 -11.28 -21.12
N GLU A 152 -11.59 -11.21 -21.53
CA GLU A 152 -10.56 -12.16 -21.12
C GLU A 152 -10.37 -12.12 -19.59
N LYS A 153 -10.31 -10.92 -18.99
CA LYS A 153 -10.18 -10.76 -17.54
C LYS A 153 -11.35 -11.37 -16.76
N LEU A 154 -12.56 -11.31 -17.30
CA LEU A 154 -13.76 -11.92 -16.70
C LEU A 154 -13.87 -13.42 -17.01
N SER A 155 -13.42 -13.88 -18.18
CA SER A 155 -13.48 -15.29 -18.59
C SER A 155 -12.55 -16.18 -17.78
N HIS A 156 -11.37 -15.68 -17.37
CA HIS A 156 -10.47 -16.41 -16.47
C HIS A 156 -11.04 -16.59 -15.05
N ARG A 157 -12.18 -15.96 -14.73
CA ARG A 157 -12.84 -16.00 -13.42
C ARG A 157 -14.10 -16.88 -13.40
N VAL A 158 -14.48 -17.48 -14.54
CA VAL A 158 -15.62 -18.39 -14.63
C VAL A 158 -15.12 -19.79 -14.99
N ASP A 159 -14.94 -20.63 -13.97
CA ASP A 159 -14.70 -22.05 -14.20
C ASP A 159 -16.00 -22.74 -14.63
N GLY A 160 -15.99 -23.34 -15.82
CA GLY A 160 -17.09 -24.20 -16.31
C GLY A 160 -17.97 -23.64 -17.42
N LEU A 161 -17.58 -22.58 -18.14
CA LEU A 161 -18.29 -22.18 -19.36
C LEU A 161 -18.00 -23.20 -20.48
N PRO A 162 -19.01 -23.89 -21.03
CA PRO A 162 -18.79 -24.81 -22.13
C PRO A 162 -18.26 -24.02 -23.35
N GLU A 163 -17.14 -24.46 -23.93
CA GLU A 163 -16.42 -23.80 -25.05
C GLU A 163 -17.33 -23.30 -26.19
N LYS A 164 -18.43 -24.04 -26.44
CA LYS A 164 -19.50 -23.72 -27.40
C LYS A 164 -20.33 -22.45 -27.09
N PHE A 165 -20.29 -21.92 -25.86
CA PHE A 165 -20.97 -20.69 -25.45
C PHE A 165 -20.07 -19.45 -25.58
N SER A 166 -18.77 -19.58 -25.34
CA SER A 166 -17.81 -18.47 -25.47
C SER A 166 -17.70 -17.96 -26.91
N HIS A 167 -17.65 -18.86 -27.89
CA HIS A 167 -17.66 -18.49 -29.31
C HIS A 167 -18.97 -17.80 -29.73
N ARG A 168 -20.11 -18.22 -29.16
CA ARG A 168 -21.44 -17.72 -29.55
C ARG A 168 -21.73 -16.34 -28.95
N LEU A 169 -21.27 -16.06 -27.73
CA LEU A 169 -21.39 -14.75 -27.09
C LEU A 169 -20.51 -13.68 -27.74
N PHE A 170 -19.30 -14.05 -28.18
CA PHE A 170 -18.40 -13.15 -28.88
C PHE A 170 -18.94 -12.72 -30.26
N TYR A 171 -19.47 -13.67 -31.05
CA TYR A 171 -20.04 -13.38 -32.38
C TYR A 171 -21.42 -12.69 -32.34
N CYS A 172 -22.25 -12.97 -31.34
CA CYS A 172 -23.61 -12.38 -31.27
C CYS A 172 -23.60 -10.90 -30.82
N ARG A 173 -22.53 -10.43 -30.16
CA ARG A 173 -22.42 -9.05 -29.63
C ARG A 173 -21.48 -8.13 -30.41
N THR A 174 -20.72 -8.65 -31.36
CA THR A 174 -19.88 -7.89 -32.31
C THR A 174 -20.60 -7.56 -33.64
N SER A 175 -21.79 -8.14 -33.87
CA SER A 175 -22.69 -7.80 -34.98
C SER A 175 -23.89 -6.97 -34.50
N ARG A 176 -23.65 -5.70 -34.17
CA ARG A 176 -24.64 -4.62 -34.29
C ARG A 176 -23.95 -3.27 -34.44
#